data_AF-A0A9E6DQD5-F1
#
_entry.id   AF-A0A9E6DQD5-F1
#
_cell.length_a   1.000
_cell.length_b   1.000
_cell.length_c   1.000
_cell.angle_alpha   90.00
_cell.angle_beta   90.00
_cell.angle_gamma   90.00
#
_symmetry.space_group_name_H-M   'P 1'
#
loop_
_entity.id
_entity.type
_entity.pdbx_description
1 polymer ?
#
loop_
_entity_poly.entity_id
_entity_poly.type
_entity_poly.pdbx_seq_one_letter_code
_entity_poly.pdbx_strand_id
1 'polypeptide(L)'
;MRAEAHLAAAIEILTTLFETKQPTDKYLDGYFKSNRYAGSKDKRAIRGIVYDIYRNLRQYEFVISSTEPRQLVAAYLLGQGDDIAQITDKFNGEKYGPANLSDDEIIAIENAKSLDNASKAILLNVADWQFDNFNNVFGDQTESELEALNKTATLDIRVNVAKTTIADAKKALAKQGLESENMQLSSVGLRLEPTTQLSQSPSYRYGAVEIQDEAAQVAGLLAGTKPKMAVVDYCAGGGGKTLAMAAMMDNKGQVYALDIDQNRLKAIKPRLIRASYHNVQMHKLGNEKTNQLMYELKENIDVTFVDAPCTGTGTWRRAPDARFNLTEDMLNQLVSRQAQILESASKLVKKGGRLIYATCSLFKQENEQQVEKFLNNNSEFTLLDYATEWETLVKTDVPKSASSLDGTLLLTPHQHATDGFFVAIMQRKNPDAVVIKSEDAPEEI
;
A
#
# COMPACT_ATOMS: atom_id res chain seq x y z
N MET A 1 -31.26 5.69 8.25
CA MET A 1 -31.96 5.71 6.94
C MET A 1 -32.66 4.38 6.70
N ARG A 2 -33.68 4.33 5.84
CA ARG A 2 -34.20 3.06 5.32
C ARG A 2 -33.20 2.44 4.32
N ALA A 3 -33.33 1.16 4.01
CA ALA A 3 -32.39 0.44 3.14
C ALA A 3 -32.34 1.04 1.72
N GLU A 4 -33.48 1.49 1.20
CA GLU A 4 -33.64 2.10 -0.12
C GLU A 4 -32.85 3.41 -0.22
N ALA A 5 -32.78 4.18 0.86
CA ALA A 5 -31.97 5.40 0.90
C ALA A 5 -30.46 5.12 0.92
N HIS A 6 -30.02 3.93 1.37
CA HIS A 6 -28.63 3.52 1.20
C HIS A 6 -28.32 3.20 -0.27
N LEU A 7 -29.26 2.58 -0.99
CA LEU A 7 -29.13 2.30 -2.43
C LEU A 7 -29.06 3.59 -3.24
N ALA A 8 -29.97 4.54 -3.01
CA ALA A 8 -29.96 5.83 -3.70
C ALA A 8 -28.64 6.59 -3.51
N ALA A 9 -28.12 6.63 -2.28
CA ALA A 9 -26.83 7.25 -1.99
C ALA A 9 -25.67 6.50 -2.66
N ALA A 10 -25.69 5.17 -2.68
CA ALA A 10 -24.67 4.37 -3.37
C ALA A 10 -24.66 4.64 -4.88
N ILE A 11 -25.84 4.75 -5.52
CA ILE A 11 -25.97 5.11 -6.94
C ILE A 11 -25.33 6.49 -7.19
N GLU A 12 -25.71 7.52 -6.43
CA GLU A 12 -25.17 8.89 -6.56
C GLU A 12 -23.62 8.91 -6.41
N ILE A 13 -23.12 8.20 -5.41
CA ILE A 13 -21.69 8.09 -5.13
C ILE A 13 -20.97 7.40 -6.30
N LEU A 14 -21.47 6.25 -6.75
CA LEU A 14 -20.86 5.48 -7.85
C LEU A 14 -20.88 6.26 -9.16
N THR A 15 -21.98 6.95 -9.48
CA THR A 15 -22.06 7.86 -10.65
C THR A 15 -20.93 8.88 -10.62
N THR A 16 -20.74 9.56 -9.48
CA THR A 16 -19.68 10.56 -9.36
C THR A 16 -18.29 9.92 -9.43
N LEU A 17 -18.08 8.78 -8.78
CA LEU A 17 -16.78 8.12 -8.74
C LEU A 17 -16.37 7.57 -10.11
N PHE A 18 -17.30 7.03 -10.88
CA PHE A 18 -17.01 6.47 -12.21
C PHE A 18 -16.68 7.58 -13.21
N GLU A 19 -17.35 8.73 -13.12
CA GLU A 19 -17.05 9.90 -13.93
C GLU A 19 -15.70 10.54 -13.56
N THR A 20 -15.47 10.77 -12.27
CA THR A 20 -14.33 11.56 -11.80
C THR A 20 -13.06 10.76 -11.53
N LYS A 21 -13.18 9.44 -11.38
CA LYS A 21 -12.08 8.51 -11.03
C LYS A 21 -11.30 8.92 -9.79
N GLN A 22 -11.95 9.62 -8.85
CA GLN A 22 -11.33 10.03 -7.60
C GLN A 22 -11.11 8.83 -6.67
N PRO A 23 -10.07 8.85 -5.81
CA PRO A 23 -9.90 7.83 -4.79
C PRO A 23 -11.16 7.71 -3.91
N THR A 24 -11.71 6.50 -3.85
CA THR A 24 -13.02 6.22 -3.25
C THR A 24 -13.05 6.60 -1.77
N ASP A 25 -12.00 6.28 -1.02
CA ASP A 25 -11.87 6.60 0.41
C ASP A 25 -11.97 8.11 0.68
N LYS A 26 -11.25 8.91 -0.09
CA LYS A 26 -11.19 10.36 0.03
C LYS A 26 -12.52 11.00 -0.38
N TYR A 27 -13.13 10.52 -1.45
CA TYR A 27 -14.44 11.00 -1.88
C TYR A 27 -15.51 10.70 -0.83
N LEU A 28 -15.58 9.47 -0.31
CA LEU A 28 -16.54 9.07 0.73
C LEU A 28 -16.36 9.90 2.02
N ASP A 29 -15.11 10.16 2.43
CA ASP A 29 -14.82 11.03 3.57
C ASP A 29 -15.34 12.46 3.37
N GLY A 30 -15.23 13.00 2.16
CA GLY A 30 -15.80 14.30 1.79
C GLY A 30 -17.33 14.27 1.76
N TYR A 31 -17.90 13.30 1.06
CA TYR A 31 -19.34 13.09 0.92
C TYR A 31 -20.02 13.04 2.29
N PHE A 32 -19.52 12.21 3.22
CA PHE A 32 -20.13 12.07 4.55
C PHE A 32 -19.87 13.23 5.52
N LYS A 33 -18.97 14.17 5.19
CA LYS A 33 -18.82 15.44 5.93
C LYS A 33 -19.89 16.45 5.49
N SER A 34 -20.21 16.47 4.21
CA SER A 34 -21.26 17.32 3.63
C SER A 34 -22.65 16.77 3.94
N ASN A 35 -22.81 15.44 3.97
CA ASN A 35 -24.08 14.74 4.19
C ASN A 35 -24.22 14.24 5.64
N ARG A 36 -24.48 15.18 6.56
CA ARG A 36 -24.54 14.90 8.02
C ARG A 36 -25.76 14.10 8.48
N TYR A 37 -26.75 13.88 7.61
CA TYR A 37 -27.94 13.08 7.94
C TYR A 37 -27.63 11.58 8.14
N ALA A 38 -26.51 11.09 7.60
CA ALA A 38 -26.10 9.70 7.75
C ALA A 38 -25.40 9.46 9.10
N GLY A 39 -25.99 8.62 9.96
CA GLY A 39 -25.35 8.14 11.18
C GLY A 39 -24.25 7.11 10.91
N SER A 40 -23.48 6.71 11.93
CA SER A 40 -22.36 5.76 11.75
C SER A 40 -22.77 4.41 11.13
N LYS A 41 -23.97 3.91 11.45
CA LYS A 41 -24.53 2.69 10.84
C LYS A 41 -24.85 2.89 9.36
N ASP A 42 -25.45 4.03 9.02
CA ASP A 42 -25.78 4.37 7.63
C ASP A 42 -24.53 4.51 6.76
N LYS A 43 -23.51 5.22 7.26
CA LYS A 43 -22.23 5.37 6.57
C LYS A 43 -21.59 4.01 6.30
N ARG A 44 -21.66 3.09 7.26
CA ARG A 44 -21.15 1.72 7.10
C ARG A 44 -21.91 0.95 6.02
N ALA A 45 -23.24 1.02 6.00
CA ALA A 45 -24.06 0.35 4.99
C ALA A 45 -23.77 0.86 3.59
N ILE A 46 -23.74 2.19 3.39
CA ILE A 46 -23.43 2.81 2.10
C ILE A 46 -22.01 2.46 1.63
N ARG A 47 -21.01 2.53 2.53
CA ARG A 47 -19.64 2.09 2.21
C ARG A 47 -19.61 0.61 1.81
N GLY A 48 -20.37 -0.23 2.51
CA GLY A 48 -20.49 -1.65 2.20
C GLY A 48 -20.90 -1.88 0.75
N ILE A 49 -21.99 -1.24 0.31
CA ILE A 49 -22.49 -1.35 -1.07
C ILE A 49 -21.44 -0.88 -2.08
N VAL A 50 -20.88 0.32 -1.90
CA VAL A 50 -19.91 0.90 -2.85
C VAL A 50 -18.65 0.03 -2.97
N TYR A 51 -18.10 -0.43 -1.85
CA TYR A 51 -16.88 -1.25 -1.88
C TYR A 51 -17.13 -2.69 -2.33
N ASP A 52 -18.34 -3.23 -2.13
CA ASP A 52 -18.72 -4.53 -2.66
C ASP A 52 -18.78 -4.47 -4.19
N ILE A 53 -19.45 -3.44 -4.74
CA ILE A 53 -19.51 -3.21 -6.18
C ILE A 53 -18.11 -3.09 -6.78
N TYR A 54 -17.18 -2.32 -6.18
CA TYR A 54 -15.81 -2.30 -6.69
C TYR A 54 -15.09 -3.66 -6.62
N ARG A 55 -15.35 -4.48 -5.60
CA ARG A 55 -14.74 -5.81 -5.47
C ARG A 55 -15.33 -6.87 -6.40
N ASN A 56 -16.50 -6.62 -6.96
CA ASN A 56 -17.19 -7.53 -7.86
C ASN A 56 -17.52 -6.88 -9.21
N LEU A 57 -16.91 -5.73 -9.53
CA LEU A 57 -17.33 -4.84 -10.62
C LEU A 57 -17.43 -5.56 -11.95
N ARG A 58 -16.37 -6.28 -12.36
CA ARG A 58 -16.33 -6.99 -13.65
C ARG A 58 -17.36 -8.10 -13.71
N GLN A 59 -17.61 -8.78 -12.58
CA GLN A 59 -18.63 -9.82 -12.50
C GLN A 59 -20.02 -9.20 -12.66
N TYR A 60 -20.30 -8.10 -11.96
CA TYR A 60 -21.57 -7.38 -12.08
C TYR A 60 -21.79 -6.80 -13.48
N GLU A 61 -20.77 -6.19 -14.08
CA GLU A 61 -20.80 -5.72 -15.46
C GLU A 61 -21.13 -6.85 -16.44
N PHE A 62 -20.54 -8.03 -16.24
CA PHE A 62 -20.80 -9.20 -17.08
C PHE A 62 -22.22 -9.74 -16.90
N VAL A 63 -22.66 -9.92 -15.65
CA VAL A 63 -23.98 -10.45 -15.30
C VAL A 63 -25.07 -9.57 -15.88
N ILE A 64 -25.02 -8.26 -15.65
CA ILE A 64 -26.06 -7.31 -16.07
C ILE A 64 -25.84 -6.75 -17.48
N SER A 65 -24.69 -7.04 -18.10
CA SER A 65 -24.28 -6.50 -19.41
C SER A 65 -24.32 -4.98 -19.50
N SER A 66 -23.94 -4.30 -18.41
CA SER A 66 -23.96 -2.84 -18.30
C SER A 66 -22.89 -2.33 -17.34
N THR A 67 -22.39 -1.12 -17.61
CA THR A 67 -21.46 -0.39 -16.73
C THR A 67 -22.15 0.72 -15.95
N GLU A 68 -23.47 0.88 -16.11
CA GLU A 68 -24.21 1.97 -15.47
C GLU A 68 -24.34 1.76 -13.96
N PRO A 69 -23.95 2.73 -13.12
CA PRO A 69 -23.95 2.61 -11.65
C PRO A 69 -25.25 2.07 -11.06
N ARG A 70 -26.39 2.47 -11.64
CA ARG A 70 -27.72 2.06 -11.17
C ARG A 70 -28.02 0.59 -11.46
N GLN A 71 -27.65 0.10 -12.64
CA GLN A 71 -27.77 -1.31 -13.00
C GLN A 71 -26.76 -2.18 -12.23
N LEU A 72 -25.59 -1.64 -11.90
CA LEU A 72 -24.63 -2.32 -11.02
C LEU A 72 -25.14 -2.46 -9.58
N VAL A 73 -25.91 -1.49 -9.08
CA VAL A 73 -26.61 -1.64 -7.78
C VAL A 73 -27.70 -2.70 -7.85
N ALA A 74 -28.41 -2.83 -8.98
CA ALA A 74 -29.34 -3.95 -9.18
C ALA A 74 -28.60 -5.30 -9.24
N ALA A 75 -27.46 -5.38 -9.93
CA ALA A 75 -26.62 -6.58 -9.98
C ALA A 75 -26.06 -6.96 -8.59
N TYR A 76 -25.70 -5.96 -7.77
CA TYR A 76 -25.34 -6.17 -6.37
C TYR A 76 -26.49 -6.85 -5.59
N LEU A 77 -27.74 -6.38 -5.75
CA LEU A 77 -28.90 -6.98 -5.08
C LEU A 77 -29.18 -8.42 -5.56
N LEU A 78 -29.06 -8.69 -6.87
CA LEU A 78 -29.10 -10.07 -7.39
C LEU A 78 -28.04 -10.95 -6.73
N GLY A 79 -26.82 -10.42 -6.56
CA GLY A 79 -25.74 -11.12 -5.86
C GLY A 79 -26.00 -11.35 -4.37
N GLN A 80 -26.87 -10.56 -3.74
CA GLN A 80 -27.36 -10.79 -2.38
C GLN A 80 -28.52 -11.82 -2.32
N GLY A 81 -29.00 -12.27 -3.48
CA GLY A 81 -30.09 -13.25 -3.60
C GLY A 81 -31.49 -12.65 -3.71
N ASP A 82 -31.61 -11.33 -3.95
CA ASP A 82 -32.91 -10.74 -4.24
C ASP A 82 -33.41 -11.17 -5.63
N ASP A 83 -34.70 -11.47 -5.76
CA ASP A 83 -35.36 -11.65 -7.06
C ASP A 83 -35.82 -10.32 -7.68
N ILE A 84 -36.30 -10.36 -8.92
CA ILE A 84 -36.74 -9.16 -9.63
C ILE A 84 -37.87 -8.41 -8.93
N ALA A 85 -38.78 -9.10 -8.23
CA ALA A 85 -39.88 -8.48 -7.53
C ALA A 85 -39.37 -7.73 -6.29
N GLN A 86 -38.45 -8.33 -5.55
CA GLN A 86 -37.78 -7.71 -4.40
C GLN A 86 -36.93 -6.51 -4.82
N ILE A 87 -36.22 -6.60 -5.95
CA ILE A 87 -35.45 -5.47 -6.49
C ILE A 87 -36.40 -4.34 -6.91
N THR A 88 -37.51 -4.68 -7.60
CA THR A 88 -38.52 -3.69 -8.00
C THR A 88 -39.12 -2.98 -6.78
N ASP A 89 -39.40 -3.70 -5.69
CA ASP A 89 -39.89 -3.11 -4.43
C ASP A 89 -38.88 -2.13 -3.80
N LYS A 90 -37.56 -2.41 -3.92
CA LYS A 90 -36.50 -1.49 -3.46
C LYS A 90 -36.30 -0.28 -4.37
N PHE A 91 -36.76 -0.38 -5.62
CA PHE A 91 -36.77 0.66 -6.65
C PHE A 91 -38.20 1.15 -6.88
N ASN A 92 -38.83 1.68 -5.83
CA ASN A 92 -40.26 2.06 -5.82
C ASN A 92 -40.52 3.57 -5.93
N GLY A 93 -39.47 4.39 -6.09
CA GLY A 93 -39.60 5.84 -6.18
C GLY A 93 -40.08 6.52 -4.90
N GLU A 94 -40.07 5.82 -3.75
CA GLU A 94 -40.39 6.44 -2.47
C GLU A 94 -39.38 7.53 -2.10
N LYS A 95 -39.80 8.41 -1.19
CA LYS A 95 -38.97 9.53 -0.72
C LYS A 95 -37.61 9.04 -0.23
N TYR A 96 -36.54 9.55 -0.84
CA TYR A 96 -35.13 9.20 -0.60
C TYR A 96 -34.69 7.83 -1.13
N GLY A 97 -35.56 7.02 -1.73
CA GLY A 97 -35.20 5.80 -2.45
C GLY A 97 -34.87 6.08 -3.93
N PRO A 98 -34.33 5.07 -4.65
CA PRO A 98 -34.13 5.18 -6.09
C PRO A 98 -35.48 5.23 -6.82
N ALA A 99 -35.50 5.90 -7.97
CA ALA A 99 -36.66 5.92 -8.86
C ALA A 99 -37.02 4.51 -9.36
N ASN A 100 -38.25 4.35 -9.86
CA ASN A 100 -38.70 3.10 -10.48
C ASN A 100 -37.73 2.56 -11.51
N LEU A 101 -37.59 1.24 -11.59
CA LEU A 101 -36.87 0.58 -12.69
C LEU A 101 -37.48 1.01 -14.03
N SER A 102 -36.61 1.30 -15.00
CA SER A 102 -37.01 1.45 -16.39
C SER A 102 -37.18 0.08 -17.05
N ASP A 103 -37.91 0.02 -18.17
CA ASP A 103 -38.11 -1.22 -18.92
C ASP A 103 -36.77 -1.86 -19.32
N ASP A 104 -35.78 -1.06 -19.72
CA ASP A 104 -34.44 -1.53 -20.07
C ASP A 104 -33.72 -2.18 -18.88
N GLU A 105 -33.93 -1.68 -17.67
CA GLU A 105 -33.32 -2.24 -16.46
C GLU A 105 -34.01 -3.53 -16.01
N ILE A 106 -35.33 -3.59 -16.13
CA ILE A 106 -36.10 -4.81 -15.91
C ILE A 106 -35.59 -5.90 -16.87
N ILE A 107 -35.50 -5.58 -18.17
CA ILE A 107 -34.98 -6.49 -19.20
C ILE A 107 -33.55 -6.94 -18.86
N ALA A 108 -32.68 -6.03 -18.42
CA ALA A 108 -31.31 -6.38 -18.04
C ALA A 108 -31.27 -7.35 -16.85
N ILE A 109 -32.11 -7.13 -15.83
CA ILE A 109 -32.22 -8.00 -14.65
C ILE A 109 -32.76 -9.39 -15.03
N GLU A 110 -33.81 -9.45 -15.85
CA GLU A 110 -34.40 -10.72 -16.32
C GLU A 110 -33.42 -11.54 -17.18
N ASN A 111 -32.57 -10.86 -17.96
CA ASN A 111 -31.56 -11.47 -18.81
C ASN A 111 -30.19 -11.57 -18.14
N ALA A 112 -30.13 -11.46 -16.81
CA ALA A 112 -28.88 -11.57 -16.05
C ALA A 112 -28.17 -12.90 -16.36
N LYS A 113 -26.90 -12.81 -16.76
CA LYS A 113 -26.11 -13.97 -17.19
C LYS A 113 -25.55 -14.73 -15.97
N SER A 114 -25.41 -16.06 -16.09
CA SER A 114 -24.57 -16.83 -15.16
C SER A 114 -23.09 -16.57 -15.44
N LEU A 115 -22.24 -16.70 -14.42
CA LEU A 115 -20.79 -16.53 -14.54
C LEU A 115 -20.09 -17.74 -15.19
N ASP A 116 -20.80 -18.82 -15.53
CA ASP A 116 -20.22 -20.09 -16.00
C ASP A 116 -19.35 -19.94 -17.26
N ASN A 117 -19.62 -18.94 -18.09
CA ASN A 117 -18.90 -18.66 -19.34
C ASN A 117 -18.02 -17.39 -19.26
N ALA A 118 -17.83 -16.83 -18.06
CA ALA A 118 -16.98 -15.66 -17.88
C ALA A 118 -15.49 -16.04 -18.01
N SER A 119 -14.67 -15.14 -18.55
CA SER A 119 -13.22 -15.31 -18.56
C SER A 119 -12.64 -15.27 -17.15
N LYS A 120 -11.45 -15.84 -16.94
CA LYS A 120 -10.75 -15.75 -15.65
C LYS A 120 -10.54 -14.30 -15.19
N ALA A 121 -10.22 -13.39 -16.11
CA ALA A 121 -10.05 -11.97 -15.78
C ALA A 121 -11.35 -11.34 -15.22
N ILE A 122 -12.51 -11.70 -15.79
CA ILE A 122 -13.81 -11.27 -15.28
C ILE A 122 -14.07 -11.87 -13.90
N LEU A 123 -13.88 -13.18 -13.74
CA LEU A 123 -14.09 -13.88 -12.46
C LEU A 123 -13.20 -13.31 -11.35
N LEU A 124 -11.94 -12.96 -11.67
CA LEU A 124 -10.97 -12.41 -10.72
C LEU A 124 -11.00 -10.87 -10.62
N ASN A 125 -12.01 -10.25 -11.22
CA ASN A 125 -12.28 -8.83 -11.11
C ASN A 125 -11.09 -7.93 -11.52
N VAL A 126 -10.52 -8.19 -12.70
CA VAL A 126 -9.43 -7.44 -13.31
C VAL A 126 -9.63 -7.27 -14.83
N ALA A 127 -8.84 -6.40 -15.46
CA ALA A 127 -8.73 -6.34 -16.92
C ALA A 127 -7.81 -7.44 -17.46
N ASP A 128 -7.97 -7.82 -18.74
CA ASP A 128 -7.19 -8.90 -19.36
C ASP A 128 -5.68 -8.62 -19.30
N TRP A 129 -5.25 -7.40 -19.66
CA TRP A 129 -3.84 -7.00 -19.59
C TRP A 129 -3.27 -7.06 -18.16
N GLN A 130 -4.10 -6.83 -17.15
CA GLN A 130 -3.69 -6.95 -15.74
C GLN A 130 -3.51 -8.43 -15.40
N PHE A 131 -4.49 -9.26 -15.76
CA PHE A 131 -4.41 -10.71 -15.56
C PHE A 131 -3.14 -11.29 -16.19
N ASP A 132 -2.81 -10.89 -17.42
CA ASP A 132 -1.58 -11.32 -18.09
C ASP A 132 -0.31 -10.93 -17.32
N ASN A 133 -0.27 -9.72 -16.76
CA ASN A 133 0.85 -9.28 -15.92
C ASN A 133 0.96 -10.09 -14.62
N PHE A 134 -0.16 -10.36 -13.94
CA PHE A 134 -0.16 -11.24 -12.78
C PHE A 134 0.27 -12.67 -13.15
N ASN A 135 -0.18 -13.19 -14.29
CA ASN A 135 0.21 -14.51 -14.79
C ASN A 135 1.70 -14.61 -15.09
N ASN A 136 2.30 -13.54 -15.63
CA ASN A 136 3.75 -13.47 -15.84
C ASN A 136 4.56 -13.46 -14.54
N VAL A 137 3.97 -13.05 -13.42
CA VAL A 137 4.61 -13.03 -12.10
C VAL A 137 4.40 -14.36 -11.37
N PHE A 138 3.16 -14.83 -11.31
CA PHE A 138 2.73 -15.89 -10.39
C PHE A 138 2.39 -17.22 -11.06
N GLY A 139 2.22 -17.27 -12.38
CA GLY A 139 1.82 -18.47 -13.12
C GLY A 139 0.59 -19.11 -12.50
N ASP A 140 0.70 -20.37 -12.09
CA ASP A 140 -0.37 -21.16 -11.47
C ASP A 140 -0.94 -20.55 -10.17
N GLN A 141 -0.19 -19.66 -9.49
CA GLN A 141 -0.64 -18.99 -8.25
C GLN A 141 -1.43 -17.69 -8.49
N THR A 142 -1.60 -17.28 -9.75
CA THR A 142 -2.27 -16.02 -10.12
C THR A 142 -3.68 -15.89 -9.56
N GLU A 143 -4.44 -16.97 -9.63
CA GLU A 143 -5.83 -17.02 -9.16
C GLU A 143 -5.91 -16.73 -7.67
N SER A 144 -5.13 -17.47 -6.87
CA SER A 144 -5.06 -17.30 -5.42
C SER A 144 -4.59 -15.90 -4.98
N GLU A 145 -3.63 -15.30 -5.70
CA GLU A 145 -3.15 -13.94 -5.40
C GLU A 145 -4.20 -12.87 -5.70
N LEU A 146 -4.89 -12.97 -6.84
CA LEU A 146 -5.96 -12.04 -7.19
C LEU A 146 -7.17 -12.17 -6.26
N GLU A 147 -7.52 -13.39 -5.85
CA GLU A 147 -8.54 -13.62 -4.81
C GLU A 147 -8.13 -12.97 -3.48
N ALA A 148 -6.87 -13.11 -3.06
CA ALA A 148 -6.37 -12.48 -1.85
C ALA A 148 -6.37 -10.94 -1.94
N LEU A 149 -6.07 -10.38 -3.11
CA LEU A 149 -6.20 -8.93 -3.39
C LEU A 149 -7.65 -8.44 -3.44
N ASN A 150 -8.64 -9.34 -3.57
CA ASN A 150 -10.05 -8.98 -3.52
C ASN A 150 -10.62 -8.98 -2.09
N LYS A 151 -9.93 -9.61 -1.13
CA LYS A 151 -10.35 -9.65 0.28
C LYS A 151 -10.17 -8.29 0.98
N THR A 152 -10.76 -8.14 2.16
CA THR A 152 -10.54 -6.95 3.00
C THR A 152 -9.19 -7.03 3.69
N ALA A 153 -8.39 -5.96 3.61
CA ALA A 153 -7.09 -5.90 4.25
C ALA A 153 -7.17 -5.87 5.79
N THR A 154 -6.13 -6.39 6.44
CA THR A 154 -5.96 -6.33 7.89
C THR A 154 -5.64 -4.91 8.38
N LEU A 155 -5.94 -4.64 9.66
CA LEU A 155 -5.45 -3.43 10.33
C LEU A 155 -4.11 -3.74 11.00
N ASP A 156 -3.07 -3.24 10.36
CA ASP A 156 -1.69 -3.45 10.76
C ASP A 156 -1.11 -2.16 11.34
N ILE A 157 -0.41 -2.29 12.47
CA ILE A 157 0.20 -1.15 13.15
C ILE A 157 1.67 -1.43 13.44
N ARG A 158 2.49 -0.39 13.36
CA ARG A 158 3.90 -0.38 13.74
C ARG A 158 4.06 0.25 15.11
N VAL A 159 4.78 -0.41 16.00
CA VAL A 159 5.17 0.13 17.30
C VAL A 159 6.28 1.16 17.12
N ASN A 160 6.17 2.28 17.84
CA ASN A 160 7.25 3.27 17.94
C ASN A 160 8.30 2.78 18.94
N VAL A 161 9.30 2.06 18.42
CA VAL A 161 10.38 1.46 19.21
C VAL A 161 11.28 2.47 19.92
N ALA A 162 11.26 3.75 19.52
CA ALA A 162 11.95 4.82 20.25
C ALA A 162 11.18 5.28 21.52
N LYS A 163 9.90 4.90 21.66
CA LYS A 163 9.05 5.28 22.80
C LYS A 163 8.68 4.13 23.71
N THR A 164 8.53 2.92 23.17
CA THR A 164 7.97 1.78 23.90
C THR A 164 8.44 0.47 23.30
N THR A 165 8.28 -0.62 24.06
CA THR A 165 8.47 -1.98 23.54
C THR A 165 7.18 -2.53 22.91
N ILE A 166 7.29 -3.58 22.10
CA ILE A 166 6.14 -4.29 21.52
C ILE A 166 5.25 -4.85 22.62
N ALA A 167 5.85 -5.47 23.65
CA ALA A 167 5.13 -6.04 24.79
C ALA A 167 4.32 -4.98 25.55
N ASP A 168 4.92 -3.82 25.81
CA ASP A 168 4.25 -2.72 26.50
C ASP A 168 3.15 -2.08 25.63
N ALA A 169 3.38 -1.95 24.32
CA ALA A 169 2.37 -1.44 23.39
C ALA A 169 1.16 -2.38 23.33
N LYS A 170 1.37 -3.70 23.21
CA LYS A 170 0.32 -4.72 23.24
C LYS A 170 -0.47 -4.69 24.55
N LYS A 171 0.21 -4.60 25.70
CA LYS A 171 -0.44 -4.46 27.02
C LYS A 171 -1.25 -3.17 27.13
N ALA A 172 -0.75 -2.06 26.58
CA ALA A 172 -1.45 -0.79 26.59
C ALA A 172 -2.70 -0.81 25.71
N LEU A 173 -2.66 -1.48 24.56
CA LEU A 173 -3.81 -1.68 23.66
C LEU A 173 -4.88 -2.56 24.32
N ALA A 174 -4.49 -3.68 24.94
CA ALA A 174 -5.43 -4.56 25.66
C ALA A 174 -6.17 -3.82 26.79
N LYS A 175 -5.47 -2.96 27.55
CA LYS A 175 -6.11 -2.07 28.56
C LYS A 175 -7.13 -1.08 27.99
N GLN A 176 -7.06 -0.80 26.68
CA GLN A 176 -8.00 0.05 25.95
C GLN A 176 -9.11 -0.77 25.28
N GLY A 177 -9.18 -2.08 25.53
CA GLY A 177 -10.11 -3.01 24.89
C GLY A 177 -9.77 -3.30 23.42
N LEU A 178 -8.51 -3.06 23.02
CA LEU A 178 -8.02 -3.28 21.68
C LEU A 178 -7.11 -4.51 21.70
N GLU A 179 -7.66 -5.67 21.38
CA GLU A 179 -6.88 -6.89 21.24
C GLU A 179 -5.96 -6.80 20.03
N SER A 180 -4.75 -7.36 20.17
CA SER A 180 -3.75 -7.32 19.11
C SER A 180 -2.82 -8.53 19.18
N GLU A 181 -2.39 -8.99 18.02
CA GLU A 181 -1.50 -10.13 17.85
C GLU A 181 -0.15 -9.71 17.31
N ASN A 182 0.88 -10.50 17.58
CA ASN A 182 2.19 -10.26 16.96
C ASN A 182 2.10 -10.59 15.48
N MET A 183 2.81 -9.81 14.68
CA MET A 183 3.00 -10.07 13.26
C MET A 183 3.99 -11.21 13.04
N GLN A 184 3.85 -11.91 11.92
CA GLN A 184 4.72 -13.05 11.58
C GLN A 184 6.07 -12.58 11.05
N LEU A 185 6.07 -11.53 10.24
CA LEU A 185 7.24 -11.02 9.52
C LEU A 185 7.84 -9.82 10.23
N SER A 186 7.03 -8.82 10.60
CA SER A 186 7.54 -7.60 11.24
C SER A 186 7.81 -7.79 12.73
N SER A 187 9.06 -7.63 13.17
CA SER A 187 9.43 -7.68 14.59
C SER A 187 8.98 -6.48 15.42
N VAL A 188 8.44 -5.45 14.77
CA VAL A 188 7.97 -4.21 15.41
C VAL A 188 6.48 -3.97 15.18
N GLY A 189 5.76 -4.98 14.70
CA GLY A 189 4.39 -4.88 14.25
C GLY A 189 3.37 -5.60 15.14
N LEU A 190 2.15 -5.07 15.17
CA LEU A 190 0.98 -5.70 15.78
C LEU A 190 -0.19 -5.68 14.80
N ARG A 191 -0.96 -6.76 14.75
CA ARG A 191 -2.16 -6.89 13.92
C ARG A 191 -3.42 -6.80 14.78
N LEU A 192 -4.42 -6.09 14.29
CA LEU A 192 -5.71 -5.89 14.94
C LEU A 192 -6.83 -6.25 13.97
N GLU A 193 -8.03 -6.45 14.53
CA GLU A 193 -9.25 -6.62 13.74
C GLU A 193 -9.47 -5.43 12.80
N PRO A 194 -9.80 -5.64 11.51
CA PRO A 194 -9.92 -4.58 10.51
C PRO A 194 -10.88 -3.44 10.89
N THR A 195 -11.89 -3.74 11.70
CA THR A 195 -12.93 -2.77 12.11
C THR A 195 -12.55 -1.92 13.33
N THR A 196 -11.36 -2.13 13.89
CA THR A 196 -10.87 -1.44 15.09
C THR A 196 -10.67 0.06 14.86
N GLN A 197 -11.24 0.89 15.75
CA GLN A 197 -11.09 2.35 15.71
C GLN A 197 -9.83 2.83 16.43
N LEU A 198 -8.66 2.49 15.89
CA LEU A 198 -7.37 2.80 16.50
C LEU A 198 -7.12 4.31 16.65
N SER A 199 -7.59 5.14 15.72
CA SER A 199 -7.25 6.58 15.67
C SER A 199 -7.71 7.37 16.90
N GLN A 200 -8.68 6.85 17.66
CA GLN A 200 -9.19 7.45 18.90
C GLN A 200 -8.42 6.99 20.14
N SER A 201 -7.59 5.94 20.01
CA SER A 201 -6.89 5.31 21.13
C SER A 201 -5.76 6.20 21.66
N PRO A 202 -5.53 6.24 22.98
CA PRO A 202 -4.35 6.87 23.56
C PRO A 202 -3.03 6.39 22.93
N SER A 203 -2.89 5.08 22.65
CA SER A 203 -1.68 4.53 22.03
C SER A 203 -1.34 5.20 20.69
N TYR A 204 -2.36 5.45 19.86
CA TYR A 204 -2.19 6.17 18.60
C TYR A 204 -1.98 7.66 18.82
N ARG A 205 -2.86 8.31 19.61
CA ARG A 205 -2.87 9.77 19.80
C ARG A 205 -1.60 10.33 20.43
N TYR A 206 -0.90 9.53 21.24
CA TYR A 206 0.40 9.89 21.83
C TYR A 206 1.61 9.32 21.07
N GLY A 207 1.37 8.71 19.90
CA GLY A 207 2.40 8.27 18.96
C GLY A 207 3.21 7.07 19.42
N ALA A 208 2.64 6.21 20.28
CA ALA A 208 3.24 4.93 20.66
C ALA A 208 3.12 3.90 19.52
N VAL A 209 2.13 4.05 18.63
CA VAL A 209 1.92 3.22 17.45
C VAL A 209 1.53 4.06 16.24
N GLU A 210 1.75 3.52 15.04
CA GLU A 210 1.30 4.08 13.76
C GLU A 210 0.64 3.04 12.87
N ILE A 211 -0.39 3.42 12.11
CA ILE A 211 -1.00 2.52 11.12
C ILE A 211 -0.03 2.34 9.95
N GLN A 212 0.35 1.09 9.68
CA GLN A 212 1.22 0.72 8.57
C GLN A 212 1.13 -0.78 8.31
N ASP A 213 0.95 -1.17 7.04
CA ASP A 213 0.99 -2.56 6.60
C ASP A 213 2.31 -3.26 6.96
N GLU A 214 2.23 -4.54 7.31
CA GLU A 214 3.37 -5.36 7.72
C GLU A 214 4.51 -5.37 6.69
N ALA A 215 4.22 -5.49 5.39
CA ALA A 215 5.26 -5.51 4.36
C ALA A 215 5.98 -4.15 4.25
N ALA A 216 5.23 -3.05 4.43
CA ALA A 216 5.82 -1.72 4.49
C ALA A 216 6.65 -1.47 5.77
N GLN A 217 6.36 -2.18 6.87
CA GLN A 217 7.20 -2.17 8.07
C GLN A 217 8.51 -2.92 7.82
N VAL A 218 8.44 -4.12 7.23
CA VAL A 218 9.59 -4.94 6.84
C VAL A 218 10.54 -4.15 5.94
N ALA A 219 10.02 -3.47 4.92
CA ALA A 219 10.83 -2.63 4.05
C ALA A 219 11.58 -1.53 4.83
N GLY A 220 10.95 -0.93 5.84
CA GLY A 220 11.59 0.04 6.72
C GLY A 220 12.69 -0.57 7.60
N LEU A 221 12.51 -1.81 8.09
CA LEU A 221 13.51 -2.55 8.84
C LEU A 221 14.73 -2.90 7.98
N LEU A 222 14.49 -3.40 6.76
CA LEU A 222 15.52 -3.79 5.78
C LEU A 222 16.35 -2.61 5.28
N ALA A 223 15.88 -1.37 5.47
CA ALA A 223 16.70 -0.18 5.23
C ALA A 223 17.96 -0.15 6.10
N GLY A 224 17.95 -0.81 7.26
CA GLY A 224 19.12 -0.97 8.13
C GLY A 224 19.59 0.33 8.76
N THR A 225 18.70 1.31 8.93
CA THR A 225 19.03 2.63 9.50
C THR A 225 19.40 2.52 10.97
N LYS A 226 20.50 3.17 11.37
CA LYS A 226 21.02 3.16 12.74
C LYS A 226 21.16 4.58 13.30
N PRO A 227 21.16 4.77 14.62
CA PRO A 227 21.42 6.06 15.23
C PRO A 227 22.68 6.74 14.67
N LYS A 228 22.60 8.06 14.48
CA LYS A 228 23.68 8.94 13.97
C LYS A 228 23.96 8.86 12.47
N MET A 229 23.22 8.04 11.70
CA MET A 229 23.31 8.05 10.23
C MET A 229 22.67 9.30 9.62
N ALA A 230 23.11 9.64 8.40
CA ALA A 230 22.40 10.52 7.48
C ALA A 230 21.58 9.67 6.51
N VAL A 231 20.26 9.89 6.48
CA VAL A 231 19.29 9.08 5.73
C VAL A 231 18.44 9.97 4.85
N VAL A 232 18.14 9.52 3.63
CA VAL A 232 17.19 10.18 2.72
C VAL A 232 16.00 9.25 2.48
N ASP A 233 14.78 9.77 2.63
CA ASP A 233 13.55 9.19 2.11
C ASP A 233 13.17 9.99 0.84
N TYR A 234 13.50 9.46 -0.34
CA TYR A 234 13.49 10.23 -1.59
C TYR A 234 12.09 10.50 -2.15
N CYS A 235 11.12 9.66 -1.78
CA CYS A 235 9.71 9.74 -2.19
C CYS A 235 8.82 9.58 -0.95
N ALA A 236 9.02 10.47 0.02
CA ALA A 236 8.52 10.31 1.37
C ALA A 236 6.99 10.20 1.47
N GLY A 237 6.25 10.76 0.53
CA GLY A 237 4.79 10.68 0.47
C GLY A 237 4.15 11.11 1.78
N GLY A 238 3.32 10.21 2.35
CA GLY A 238 2.68 10.43 3.66
C GLY A 238 3.59 10.22 4.88
N GLY A 239 4.86 9.88 4.67
CA GLY A 239 5.91 9.78 5.71
C GLY A 239 5.98 8.44 6.44
N GLY A 240 5.30 7.39 5.99
CA GLY A 240 5.29 6.10 6.68
C GLY A 240 6.69 5.52 6.89
N LYS A 241 7.52 5.51 5.84
CA LYS A 241 8.92 5.07 5.87
C LYS A 241 9.82 6.06 6.61
N THR A 242 9.66 7.37 6.37
CA THR A 242 10.33 8.43 7.15
C THR A 242 10.18 8.21 8.67
N LEU A 243 8.94 7.99 9.16
CA LEU A 243 8.70 7.74 10.59
C LEU A 243 9.27 6.39 11.04
N ALA A 244 9.38 5.38 10.16
CA ALA A 244 9.98 4.09 10.49
C ALA A 244 11.48 4.25 10.76
N MET A 245 12.17 4.88 9.81
CA MET A 245 13.61 5.11 9.88
C MET A 245 13.95 6.03 11.07
N ALA A 246 13.17 7.09 11.30
CA ALA A 246 13.34 7.95 12.49
C ALA A 246 13.19 7.18 13.81
N ALA A 247 12.29 6.18 13.87
CA ALA A 247 12.13 5.29 15.03
C ALA A 247 13.38 4.44 15.26
N MET A 248 13.88 3.78 14.21
CA MET A 248 15.05 2.90 14.30
C MET A 248 16.34 3.67 14.63
N MET A 249 16.40 4.93 14.21
CA MET A 249 17.51 5.82 14.53
C MET A 249 17.44 6.38 15.96
N ASP A 250 16.42 6.03 16.75
CA ASP A 250 16.19 6.55 18.11
C ASP A 250 16.30 8.09 18.14
N ASN A 251 15.72 8.73 17.12
CA ASN A 251 15.72 10.18 16.94
C ASN A 251 17.14 10.82 16.92
N LYS A 252 18.19 10.06 16.58
CA LYS A 252 19.60 10.49 16.51
C LYS A 252 20.11 10.42 15.07
N GLY A 253 20.84 11.44 14.64
CA GLY A 253 21.28 11.59 13.24
C GLY A 253 20.35 12.52 12.47
N GLN A 254 20.20 12.32 11.16
CA GLN A 254 19.38 13.18 10.32
C GLN A 254 18.65 12.38 9.24
N VAL A 255 17.33 12.57 9.14
CA VAL A 255 16.49 12.06 8.05
C VAL A 255 16.04 13.22 7.17
N TYR A 256 16.24 13.12 5.86
CA TYR A 256 15.74 14.07 4.87
C TYR A 256 14.56 13.43 4.14
N ALA A 257 13.36 13.95 4.35
CA ALA A 257 12.14 13.53 3.67
C ALA A 257 11.90 14.41 2.44
N LEU A 258 12.05 13.83 1.25
CA LEU A 258 11.95 14.51 -0.02
C LEU A 258 10.67 14.06 -0.75
N ASP A 259 9.97 15.00 -1.39
CA ASP A 259 8.86 14.69 -2.29
C ASP A 259 8.64 15.84 -3.27
N ILE A 260 8.05 15.57 -4.44
CA ILE A 260 7.65 16.62 -5.38
C ILE A 260 6.36 17.33 -4.92
N ASP A 261 5.51 16.62 -4.16
CA ASP A 261 4.21 17.09 -3.71
C ASP A 261 4.29 17.68 -2.30
N GLN A 262 4.17 19.00 -2.23
CA GLN A 262 4.20 19.74 -0.98
C GLN A 262 3.05 19.36 -0.03
N ASN A 263 1.89 18.95 -0.56
CA ASN A 263 0.74 18.58 0.26
C ASN A 263 0.96 17.24 0.96
N ARG A 264 1.62 16.28 0.29
CA ARG A 264 2.07 15.03 0.91
C ARG A 264 3.03 15.29 2.06
N LEU A 265 4.06 16.12 1.83
CA LEU A 265 5.00 16.54 2.89
C LEU A 265 4.31 17.23 4.08
N LYS A 266 3.33 18.11 3.81
CA LYS A 266 2.56 18.77 4.89
C LYS A 266 1.83 17.77 5.78
N ALA A 267 1.40 16.63 5.25
CA ALA A 267 0.73 15.58 6.01
C ALA A 267 1.69 14.81 6.96
N ILE A 268 3.01 14.87 6.72
CA ILE A 268 4.02 14.23 7.58
C ILE A 268 4.15 14.98 8.92
N LYS A 269 4.12 16.32 8.89
CA LYS A 269 4.39 17.17 10.07
C LYS A 269 3.54 16.82 11.32
N PRO A 270 2.20 16.67 11.25
CA PRO A 270 1.41 16.27 12.40
C PRO A 270 1.80 14.88 12.95
N ARG A 271 2.24 13.97 12.08
CA ARG A 271 2.69 12.61 12.47
C ARG A 271 4.02 12.66 13.21
N LEU A 272 4.96 13.49 12.75
CA LEU A 272 6.26 13.71 13.44
C LEU A 272 6.06 14.29 14.84
N ILE A 273 5.19 15.30 14.97
CA ILE A 273 4.87 15.91 16.28
C ILE A 273 4.28 14.85 17.21
N ARG A 274 3.30 14.08 16.73
CA ARG A 274 2.66 12.99 17.49
C ARG A 274 3.67 11.92 17.92
N ALA A 275 4.54 11.50 17.01
CA ALA A 275 5.59 10.52 17.27
C ALA A 275 6.80 11.09 18.04
N SER A 276 6.83 12.41 18.28
CA SER A 276 7.92 13.12 18.96
C SER A 276 9.29 12.98 18.28
N TYR A 277 9.32 12.98 16.95
CA TYR A 277 10.58 13.03 16.18
C TYR A 277 10.97 14.45 15.82
N HIS A 278 12.26 14.75 15.94
CA HIS A 278 12.84 16.07 15.66
C HIS A 278 14.03 15.99 14.70
N ASN A 279 14.54 14.80 14.42
CA ASN A 279 15.65 14.56 13.49
C ASN A 279 15.21 14.48 12.01
N VAL A 280 14.06 15.04 11.64
CA VAL A 280 13.50 14.95 10.28
C VAL A 280 13.38 16.34 9.66
N GLN A 281 13.97 16.53 8.49
CA GLN A 281 13.80 17.72 7.66
C GLN A 281 13.02 17.36 6.40
N MET A 282 12.00 18.15 6.06
CA MET A 282 11.18 17.94 4.87
C MET A 282 11.54 18.96 3.80
N HIS A 283 11.81 18.51 2.58
CA HIS A 283 12.18 19.37 1.46
C HIS A 283 11.42 19.01 0.19
N LYS A 284 10.78 20.00 -0.45
CA LYS A 284 10.11 19.80 -1.73
C LYS A 284 11.14 19.75 -2.85
N LEU A 285 11.13 18.71 -3.67
CA LEU A 285 11.99 18.60 -4.84
C LEU A 285 11.63 19.65 -5.92
N GLY A 286 12.62 20.01 -6.74
CA GLY A 286 12.43 20.88 -7.91
C GLY A 286 12.47 22.39 -7.63
N ASN A 287 12.90 22.81 -6.44
CA ASN A 287 13.19 24.22 -6.15
C ASN A 287 14.70 24.44 -5.94
N GLU A 288 15.15 25.69 -6.08
CA GLU A 288 16.56 26.07 -6.04
C GLU A 288 17.24 25.68 -4.71
N LYS A 289 16.56 25.88 -3.57
CA LYS A 289 17.06 25.51 -2.25
C LYS A 289 17.30 24.00 -2.13
N THR A 290 16.36 23.19 -2.61
CA THR A 290 16.49 21.73 -2.56
C THR A 290 17.53 21.24 -3.55
N ASN A 291 17.70 21.90 -4.71
CA ASN A 291 18.77 21.56 -5.65
C ASN A 291 20.16 21.79 -5.03
N GLN A 292 20.33 22.88 -4.29
CA GLN A 292 21.55 23.16 -3.52
C GLN A 292 21.78 22.09 -2.43
N LEU A 293 20.74 21.75 -1.67
CA LEU A 293 20.81 20.66 -0.69
C LEU A 293 21.21 19.33 -1.34
N MET A 294 20.61 18.98 -2.48
CA MET A 294 20.93 17.74 -3.21
C MET A 294 22.40 17.68 -3.65
N TYR A 295 23.01 18.82 -3.99
CA TYR A 295 24.44 18.91 -4.25
C TYR A 295 25.28 18.65 -2.99
N GLU A 296 24.88 19.18 -1.84
CA GLU A 296 25.55 18.97 -0.55
C GLU A 296 25.44 17.52 -0.06
N LEU A 297 24.29 16.88 -0.29
CA LEU A 297 24.04 15.49 0.11
C LEU A 297 24.70 14.46 -0.83
N LYS A 298 25.19 14.88 -2.00
CA LYS A 298 25.82 14.00 -2.99
C LYS A 298 26.94 13.18 -2.36
N GLU A 299 26.85 11.85 -2.50
CA GLU A 299 27.79 10.87 -1.93
C GLU A 299 28.03 10.95 -0.41
N ASN A 300 27.13 11.58 0.35
CA ASN A 300 27.26 11.78 1.80
C ASN A 300 26.20 11.04 2.63
N ILE A 301 25.27 10.31 1.99
CA ILE A 301 24.15 9.64 2.65
C ILE A 301 24.47 8.18 2.93
N ASP A 302 24.25 7.74 4.18
CA ASP A 302 24.40 6.34 4.60
C ASP A 302 23.35 5.43 3.98
N VAL A 303 22.10 5.87 3.96
CA VAL A 303 20.95 5.12 3.42
C VAL A 303 20.05 6.06 2.63
N THR A 304 19.88 5.79 1.33
CA THR A 304 18.86 6.43 0.50
C THR A 304 17.74 5.43 0.25
N PHE A 305 16.56 5.71 0.77
CA PHE A 305 15.35 4.91 0.58
C PHE A 305 14.48 5.52 -0.52
N VAL A 306 14.09 4.70 -1.49
CA VAL A 306 13.23 5.07 -2.62
C VAL A 306 11.97 4.22 -2.56
N ASP A 307 10.92 4.75 -1.91
CA ASP A 307 9.55 4.21 -1.99
C ASP A 307 8.90 4.77 -3.27
N ALA A 308 9.17 4.14 -4.41
CA ALA A 308 8.94 4.74 -5.70
C ALA A 308 7.43 4.88 -6.01
N PRO A 309 7.02 5.97 -6.69
CA PRO A 309 5.66 6.05 -7.22
C PRO A 309 5.43 4.89 -8.20
N CYS A 310 4.41 4.09 -7.95
CA CYS A 310 4.12 2.86 -8.69
C CYS A 310 2.61 2.69 -8.90
N THR A 311 2.22 1.62 -9.59
CA THR A 311 0.82 1.29 -9.86
C THR A 311 0.01 0.96 -8.62
N GLY A 312 0.66 0.59 -7.51
CA GLY A 312 -0.01 0.18 -6.28
C GLY A 312 -0.79 -1.12 -6.38
N THR A 313 -0.48 -1.98 -7.36
CA THR A 313 -1.16 -3.26 -7.62
C THR A 313 -1.14 -4.21 -6.41
N GLY A 314 -0.14 -4.10 -5.53
CA GLY A 314 -0.08 -4.84 -4.28
C GLY A 314 -1.06 -4.37 -3.20
N THR A 315 -1.70 -3.21 -3.37
CA THR A 315 -2.56 -2.58 -2.35
C THR A 315 -4.04 -2.58 -2.72
N TRP A 316 -4.44 -3.26 -3.80
CA TRP A 316 -5.84 -3.26 -4.26
C TRP A 316 -6.85 -3.80 -3.24
N ARG A 317 -6.43 -4.62 -2.28
CA ARG A 317 -7.30 -5.02 -1.14
C ARG A 317 -7.71 -3.85 -0.23
N ARG A 318 -6.92 -2.76 -0.23
CA ARG A 318 -7.20 -1.51 0.50
C ARG A 318 -7.92 -0.48 -0.36
N ALA A 319 -7.56 -0.39 -1.64
CA ALA A 319 -8.16 0.53 -2.62
C ALA A 319 -8.63 -0.25 -3.86
N PRO A 320 -9.79 -0.94 -3.78
CA PRO A 320 -10.25 -1.82 -4.85
C PRO A 320 -10.57 -1.06 -6.14
N ASP A 321 -10.95 0.21 -6.05
CA ASP A 321 -11.16 1.13 -7.17
C ASP A 321 -9.91 1.39 -8.01
N ALA A 322 -8.73 1.33 -7.38
CA ALA A 322 -7.46 1.65 -8.04
C ALA A 322 -7.17 0.72 -9.24
N ARG A 323 -7.66 -0.52 -9.22
CA ARG A 323 -7.44 -1.47 -10.34
C ARG A 323 -8.12 -1.02 -11.64
N PHE A 324 -9.24 -0.31 -11.57
CA PHE A 324 -9.99 0.13 -12.75
C PHE A 324 -9.52 1.49 -13.28
N ASN A 325 -8.85 2.26 -12.44
CA ASN A 325 -8.26 3.54 -12.82
C ASN A 325 -6.87 3.37 -13.46
N LEU A 326 -6.25 2.20 -13.33
CA LEU A 326 -4.93 1.91 -13.88
C LEU A 326 -5.02 1.56 -15.38
N THR A 327 -4.17 2.17 -16.20
CA THR A 327 -4.01 1.85 -17.62
C THR A 327 -2.57 1.42 -17.95
N GLU A 328 -2.38 0.74 -19.08
CA GLU A 328 -1.04 0.37 -19.58
C GLU A 328 -0.13 1.59 -19.81
N ASP A 329 -0.68 2.69 -20.33
CA ASP A 329 0.08 3.93 -20.52
C ASP A 329 0.56 4.51 -19.19
N MET A 330 -0.29 4.50 -18.16
CA MET A 330 0.11 4.92 -16.81
C MET A 330 1.23 4.04 -16.26
N LEU A 331 1.15 2.72 -16.44
CA LEU A 331 2.23 1.80 -16.07
C LEU A 331 3.55 2.18 -16.78
N ASN A 332 3.52 2.39 -18.10
CA ASN A 332 4.73 2.75 -18.88
C ASN A 332 5.35 4.09 -18.42
N GLN A 333 4.50 5.08 -18.09
CA GLN A 333 4.96 6.35 -17.54
C GLN A 333 5.60 6.17 -16.15
N LEU A 334 5.02 5.34 -15.29
CA LEU A 334 5.54 5.04 -13.95
C LEU A 334 6.89 4.31 -14.03
N VAL A 335 7.00 3.28 -14.86
CA VAL A 335 8.24 2.54 -15.15
C VAL A 335 9.36 3.48 -15.60
N SER A 336 9.05 4.42 -16.50
CA SER A 336 10.03 5.41 -16.98
C SER A 336 10.46 6.37 -15.87
N ARG A 337 9.51 6.80 -15.04
CA ARG A 337 9.76 7.72 -13.93
C ARG A 337 10.54 7.07 -12.79
N GLN A 338 10.27 5.80 -12.47
CA GLN A 338 10.99 5.01 -11.48
C GLN A 338 12.48 4.93 -11.82
N ALA A 339 12.80 4.64 -13.09
CA ALA A 339 14.19 4.61 -13.56
C ALA A 339 14.91 5.95 -13.35
N GLN A 340 14.25 7.08 -13.66
CA GLN A 340 14.82 8.42 -13.46
C GLN A 340 15.03 8.75 -11.97
N ILE A 341 14.09 8.35 -11.11
CA ILE A 341 14.17 8.54 -9.67
C ILE A 341 15.33 7.72 -9.11
N LEU A 342 15.44 6.45 -9.50
CA LEU A 342 16.47 5.54 -9.00
C LEU A 342 17.88 6.05 -9.35
N GLU A 343 18.06 6.53 -10.58
CA GLU A 343 19.31 7.16 -11.05
C GLU A 343 19.63 8.48 -10.33
N SER A 344 18.62 9.23 -9.93
CA SER A 344 18.83 10.49 -9.18
C SER A 344 19.16 10.23 -7.72
N ALA A 345 18.50 9.24 -7.11
CA ALA A 345 18.67 8.85 -5.72
C ALA A 345 20.03 8.17 -5.47
N SER A 346 20.52 7.36 -6.42
CA SER A 346 21.81 6.66 -6.32
C SER A 346 22.99 7.60 -6.07
N LYS A 347 22.95 8.81 -6.65
CA LYS A 347 24.01 9.84 -6.55
C LYS A 347 24.22 10.36 -5.13
N LEU A 348 23.23 10.21 -4.24
CA LEU A 348 23.35 10.61 -2.84
C LEU A 348 24.14 9.61 -2.00
N VAL A 349 24.20 8.36 -2.45
CA VAL A 349 24.69 7.24 -1.65
C VAL A 349 26.21 7.32 -1.55
N LYS A 350 26.74 7.37 -0.33
CA LYS A 350 28.18 7.33 -0.10
C LYS A 350 28.79 5.97 -0.44
N LYS A 351 30.11 5.89 -0.57
CA LYS A 351 30.81 4.59 -0.66
C LYS A 351 30.49 3.73 0.56
N GLY A 352 30.07 2.49 0.33
CA GLY A 352 29.60 1.57 1.37
C GLY A 352 28.17 1.85 1.88
N GLY A 353 27.53 2.93 1.43
CA GLY A 353 26.15 3.27 1.75
C GLY A 353 25.14 2.40 0.98
N ARG A 354 23.88 2.44 1.42
CA ARG A 354 22.79 1.63 0.88
C ARG A 354 21.81 2.46 0.04
N LEU A 355 21.37 1.88 -1.07
CA LEU A 355 20.24 2.33 -1.87
C LEU A 355 19.14 1.29 -1.75
N ILE A 356 18.01 1.67 -1.15
CA ILE A 356 16.86 0.77 -1.02
C ILE A 356 15.84 1.18 -2.07
N TYR A 357 15.49 0.27 -2.96
CA TYR A 357 14.40 0.46 -3.91
C TYR A 357 13.20 -0.36 -3.46
N ALA A 358 12.04 0.28 -3.41
CA ALA A 358 10.81 -0.33 -2.95
C ALA A 358 9.61 0.15 -3.74
N THR A 359 8.63 -0.73 -3.93
CA THR A 359 7.33 -0.39 -4.51
C THR A 359 6.23 -1.17 -3.79
N CYS A 360 4.99 -0.68 -3.86
CA CYS A 360 3.80 -1.48 -3.55
C CYS A 360 3.14 -2.05 -4.81
N SER A 361 3.95 -2.38 -5.82
CA SER A 361 3.52 -3.06 -7.05
C SER A 361 3.92 -4.54 -7.02
N LEU A 362 3.12 -5.37 -7.70
CA LEU A 362 3.40 -6.77 -7.96
C LEU A 362 3.89 -7.01 -9.40
N PHE A 363 4.00 -5.98 -10.24
CA PHE A 363 4.41 -6.11 -11.63
C PHE A 363 5.93 -6.09 -11.79
N LYS A 364 6.47 -7.04 -12.58
CA LYS A 364 7.91 -7.17 -12.85
C LYS A 364 8.55 -5.92 -13.44
N GLN A 365 7.80 -5.19 -14.28
CA GLN A 365 8.25 -3.97 -14.96
C GLN A 365 8.61 -2.84 -13.99
N GLU A 366 7.98 -2.82 -12.82
CA GLU A 366 8.23 -1.84 -11.77
C GLU A 366 9.20 -2.35 -10.70
N ASN A 367 9.54 -3.64 -10.74
CA ASN A 367 10.27 -4.34 -9.69
C ASN A 367 11.59 -4.91 -10.23
N GLU A 368 11.63 -6.21 -10.54
CA GLU A 368 12.83 -6.92 -10.97
C GLU A 368 13.51 -6.22 -12.16
N GLN A 369 12.74 -5.83 -13.17
CA GLN A 369 13.28 -5.20 -14.37
C GLN A 369 13.91 -3.82 -14.10
N GLN A 370 13.42 -3.08 -13.10
CA GLN A 370 14.03 -1.82 -12.68
C GLN A 370 15.39 -2.07 -12.04
N VAL A 371 15.47 -3.07 -11.15
CA VAL A 371 16.69 -3.42 -10.42
C VAL A 371 17.75 -3.95 -11.39
N GLU A 372 17.39 -4.88 -12.27
CA GLU A 372 18.30 -5.43 -13.28
C GLU A 372 18.85 -4.32 -14.20
N LYS A 373 17.97 -3.47 -14.73
CA LYS A 373 18.37 -2.35 -15.59
C LYS A 373 19.28 -1.38 -14.85
N PHE A 374 18.99 -1.07 -13.60
CA PHE A 374 19.81 -0.18 -12.79
C PHE A 374 21.21 -0.76 -12.55
N LEU A 375 21.30 -2.01 -12.10
CA LEU A 375 22.57 -2.68 -11.81
C LEU A 375 23.45 -2.87 -13.06
N ASN A 376 22.82 -3.14 -14.21
CA ASN A 376 23.54 -3.20 -15.50
C ASN A 376 24.17 -1.85 -15.89
N ASN A 377 23.53 -0.74 -15.52
CA ASN A 377 24.00 0.61 -15.86
C ASN A 377 24.90 1.23 -14.77
N ASN A 378 24.91 0.68 -13.56
CA ASN A 378 25.59 1.25 -12.39
C ASN A 378 26.49 0.20 -11.72
N SER A 379 27.62 -0.09 -12.35
CA SER A 379 28.57 -1.14 -11.94
C SER A 379 29.18 -0.94 -10.55
N GLU A 380 29.08 0.26 -9.98
CA GLU A 380 29.50 0.58 -8.62
C GLU A 380 28.49 0.14 -7.56
N PHE A 381 27.30 -0.36 -7.93
CA PHE A 381 26.35 -0.95 -7.01
C PHE A 381 26.34 -2.47 -7.12
N THR A 382 26.04 -3.13 -6.01
CA THR A 382 25.79 -4.57 -5.94
C THR A 382 24.49 -4.83 -5.21
N LEU A 383 23.76 -5.85 -5.63
CA LEU A 383 22.59 -6.33 -4.90
C LEU A 383 23.06 -7.09 -3.65
N LEU A 384 22.48 -6.76 -2.49
CA LEU A 384 22.60 -7.53 -1.27
C LEU A 384 21.43 -8.49 -1.16
N ASP A 385 21.70 -9.69 -0.68
CA ASP A 385 20.66 -10.70 -0.45
C ASP A 385 19.75 -10.32 0.72
N TYR A 386 18.44 -10.20 0.45
CA TYR A 386 17.47 -9.82 1.47
C TYR A 386 17.44 -10.82 2.63
N ALA A 387 17.65 -12.13 2.39
CA ALA A 387 17.56 -13.15 3.42
C ALA A 387 18.69 -13.00 4.44
N THR A 388 19.91 -12.77 3.97
CA THR A 388 21.07 -12.44 4.80
C THR A 388 20.84 -11.17 5.64
N GLU A 389 20.28 -10.12 5.02
CA GLU A 389 19.96 -8.87 5.71
C GLU A 389 18.82 -9.06 6.74
N TRP A 390 17.84 -9.92 6.45
CA TRP A 390 16.68 -10.22 7.29
C TRP A 390 17.10 -10.78 8.66
N GLU A 391 18.04 -11.72 8.68
CA GLU A 391 18.54 -12.37 9.90
C GLU A 391 19.07 -11.35 10.92
N THR A 392 19.67 -10.26 10.44
CA THR A 392 20.28 -9.24 11.31
C THR A 392 19.36 -8.06 11.59
N LEU A 393 18.50 -7.68 10.64
CA LEU A 393 17.69 -6.46 10.72
C LEU A 393 16.25 -6.71 11.16
N VAL A 394 15.62 -7.77 10.66
CA VAL A 394 14.20 -8.07 10.95
C VAL A 394 14.09 -9.05 12.11
N LYS A 395 14.91 -10.10 12.15
CA LYS A 395 15.01 -11.07 13.25
C LYS A 395 13.74 -11.87 13.54
N THR A 396 13.04 -12.24 12.46
CA THR A 396 11.94 -13.22 12.45
C THR A 396 12.26 -14.30 11.43
N ASP A 397 11.38 -15.28 11.25
CA ASP A 397 11.57 -16.32 10.23
C ASP A 397 11.62 -15.69 8.83
N VAL A 398 12.65 -16.02 8.06
CA VAL A 398 12.87 -15.46 6.72
C VAL A 398 11.80 -16.04 5.77
N PRO A 399 10.93 -15.20 5.17
CA PRO A 399 9.94 -15.68 4.21
C PRO A 399 10.60 -16.04 2.89
N LYS A 400 9.99 -16.97 2.15
CA LYS A 400 10.38 -17.21 0.75
C LYS A 400 9.81 -16.09 -0.12
N SER A 401 10.68 -15.26 -0.68
CA SER A 401 10.30 -14.22 -1.65
C SER A 401 9.49 -14.79 -2.84
N ALA A 402 8.43 -14.07 -3.24
CA ALA A 402 7.69 -14.34 -4.47
C ALA A 402 8.37 -13.76 -5.73
N SER A 403 9.50 -13.07 -5.57
CA SER A 403 10.22 -12.48 -6.70
C SER A 403 10.95 -13.56 -7.49
N SER A 404 11.05 -13.36 -8.80
CA SER A 404 11.89 -14.20 -9.66
C SER A 404 13.36 -13.77 -9.69
N LEU A 405 13.71 -12.62 -9.07
CA LEU A 405 15.08 -12.13 -9.01
C LEU A 405 15.71 -12.47 -7.66
N ASP A 406 16.66 -13.39 -7.66
CA ASP A 406 17.39 -13.82 -6.47
C ASP A 406 18.01 -12.62 -5.74
N GLY A 407 17.95 -12.66 -4.41
CA GLY A 407 18.41 -11.58 -3.54
C GLY A 407 17.40 -10.44 -3.31
N THR A 408 16.26 -10.43 -4.01
CA THR A 408 15.18 -9.46 -3.76
C THR A 408 13.98 -10.06 -3.05
N LEU A 409 13.20 -9.21 -2.37
CA LEU A 409 12.02 -9.61 -1.61
C LEU A 409 10.75 -9.09 -2.30
N LEU A 410 9.83 -10.00 -2.64
CA LEU A 410 8.45 -9.69 -2.96
C LEU A 410 7.54 -10.38 -1.95
N LEU A 411 6.87 -9.58 -1.12
CA LEU A 411 5.80 -10.03 -0.23
C LEU A 411 4.45 -9.86 -0.94
N THR A 412 3.50 -10.75 -0.67
CA THR A 412 2.22 -10.82 -1.40
C THR A 412 1.05 -11.19 -0.47
N PRO A 413 -0.19 -10.81 -0.82
CA PRO A 413 -1.34 -11.13 0.00
C PRO A 413 -1.61 -12.62 0.20
N HIS A 414 -1.49 -13.47 -0.83
CA HIS A 414 -1.79 -14.88 -0.67
C HIS A 414 -0.67 -15.63 0.07
N GLN A 415 0.59 -15.43 -0.30
CA GLN A 415 1.70 -16.19 0.28
C GLN A 415 2.11 -15.69 1.68
N HIS A 416 1.91 -14.40 1.97
CA HIS A 416 2.49 -13.75 3.15
C HIS A 416 1.47 -13.05 4.06
N ALA A 417 0.19 -13.02 3.67
CA ALA A 417 -0.88 -12.33 4.40
C ALA A 417 -0.67 -10.81 4.61
N THR A 418 0.19 -10.17 3.82
CA THR A 418 0.46 -8.72 3.84
C THR A 418 -0.20 -8.01 2.64
N ASP A 419 0.06 -6.72 2.45
CA ASP A 419 -0.07 -6.16 1.10
C ASP A 419 1.05 -6.69 0.19
N GLY A 420 0.89 -6.50 -1.13
CA GLY A 420 1.96 -6.70 -2.10
C GLY A 420 3.02 -5.61 -1.99
N PHE A 421 4.29 -6.02 -1.81
CA PHE A 421 5.38 -5.07 -1.63
C PHE A 421 6.73 -5.66 -2.07
N PHE A 422 7.47 -4.91 -2.89
CA PHE A 422 8.78 -5.28 -3.38
C PHE A 422 9.88 -4.49 -2.68
N VAL A 423 11.02 -5.13 -2.40
CA VAL A 423 12.22 -4.51 -1.81
C VAL A 423 13.47 -5.09 -2.47
N ALA A 424 14.35 -4.20 -2.94
CA ALA A 424 15.72 -4.52 -3.33
C ALA A 424 16.71 -3.65 -2.54
N ILE A 425 17.71 -4.30 -1.96
CA ILE A 425 18.75 -3.66 -1.15
C ILE A 425 20.02 -3.63 -1.98
N MET A 426 20.43 -2.46 -2.42
CA MET A 426 21.67 -2.30 -3.18
C MET A 426 22.69 -1.56 -2.32
N GLN A 427 23.96 -1.89 -2.47
CA GLN A 427 25.06 -1.22 -1.76
C GLN A 427 26.05 -0.65 -2.77
N ARG A 428 26.46 0.59 -2.54
CA ARG A 428 27.55 1.19 -3.31
C ARG A 428 28.88 0.59 -2.84
N LYS A 429 29.67 0.05 -3.77
CA LYS A 429 30.98 -0.53 -3.49
C LYS A 429 31.87 0.48 -2.75
N ASN A 430 32.62 -0.02 -1.77
CA ASN A 430 33.65 0.74 -1.08
C ASN A 430 35.03 0.16 -1.41
N PRO A 431 35.72 0.65 -2.46
CA PRO A 431 37.05 0.15 -2.84
C PRO A 431 38.11 0.42 -1.77
N ASP A 432 37.85 1.32 -0.83
CA ASP A 432 38.78 1.72 0.24
C ASP A 432 38.53 0.95 1.55
N ALA A 433 37.61 -0.04 1.55
CA ALA A 433 37.39 -0.90 2.70
C ALA A 433 38.62 -1.80 2.91
N VAL A 434 39.46 -1.46 3.88
CA VAL A 434 40.54 -2.33 4.33
C VAL A 434 39.91 -3.63 4.79
N VAL A 435 40.20 -4.72 4.06
CA VAL A 435 39.90 -6.08 4.50
C VAL A 435 40.77 -6.34 5.72
N ILE A 436 40.25 -6.06 6.91
CA ILE A 436 40.84 -6.56 8.14
C ILE A 436 40.55 -8.06 8.12
N LYS A 437 41.48 -8.84 7.54
CA LYS A 437 41.50 -10.28 7.76
C LYS A 437 41.62 -10.49 9.27
N SER A 438 40.64 -11.18 9.84
CA SER A 438 40.77 -11.77 11.17
C SER A 438 41.77 -12.94 11.07
N GLU A 439 43.06 -12.62 11.08
CA GLU A 439 44.11 -13.57 11.43
C GLU A 439 44.55 -13.26 12.87
N ASP A 440 44.87 -14.30 13.62
CA ASP A 440 45.32 -14.35 15.02
C ASP A 440 44.23 -14.42 16.11
N ALA A 441 43.53 -15.57 16.15
CA ALA A 441 43.24 -16.20 17.43
C ALA A 441 44.45 -17.09 17.80
N PRO A 442 45.13 -16.88 18.94
CA PRO A 442 46.21 -17.76 19.35
C PRO A 442 45.66 -19.12 19.78
N GLU A 443 46.27 -20.20 19.27
CA GLU A 443 46.06 -21.56 19.75
C GLU A 443 46.39 -21.63 21.26
N GLU A 444 45.40 -22.03 22.06
CA GLU A 444 45.61 -22.37 23.46
C GLU A 444 46.40 -23.70 23.55
N ILE A 445 47.47 -23.67 24.35
CA ILE A 445 48.27 -24.82 24.80
C ILE A 445 47.60 -25.50 25.99
#